data_AF-A0A017HT57-F1
#
_entry.id   AF-A0A017HT57-F1
#
_cell.length_a   1.000
_cell.length_b   1.000
_cell.length_c   1.000
_cell.angle_alpha   90.00
_cell.angle_beta   90.00
_cell.angle_gamma   90.00
#
_symmetry.space_group_name_H-M   'P 1'
#
loop_
_entity.id
_entity.type
_entity.pdbx_description
1 polymer ?
#
loop_
_entity_poly.entity_id
_entity_poly.type
_entity_poly.pdbx_seq_one_letter_code
_entity_poly.pdbx_strand_id
1 'polypeptide(L)' 'MRSSRRLEAETHRNVEVIWLFRGLKPDFKTIADFRRDNRAALRPVLRAFVVLCRQLDLFGRELLAVDGTRIKCGQQQ' A
#
# COMPACT_ATOMS: atom_id res chain seq x y z
N MET A 1 -7.58 9.94 7.73
CA MET A 1 -6.92 9.24 8.86
C MET A 1 -7.17 7.71 8.89
N ARG A 2 -7.19 7.01 7.74
CA ARG A 2 -7.47 5.55 7.69
C ARG A 2 -6.24 4.67 7.36
N SER A 3 -5.20 5.20 6.72
CA SER A 3 -4.05 4.37 6.29
C SER A 3 -3.11 3.98 7.45
N SER A 4 -2.78 4.88 8.38
CA SER A 4 -1.86 4.54 9.48
C SER A 4 -2.44 3.53 10.47
N ARG A 5 -3.76 3.58 10.76
CA ARG A 5 -4.43 2.57 11.60
C ARG A 5 -4.50 1.19 10.94
N ARG A 6 -4.63 1.15 9.60
CA ARG A 6 -4.53 -0.12 8.86
C ARG A 6 -3.11 -0.67 8.91
N LEU A 7 -2.10 0.19 8.74
CA LEU A 7 -0.70 -0.21 8.85
C LEU A 7 -0.36 -0.73 10.25
N GLU A 8 -0.82 -0.05 11.30
CA GLU A 8 -0.73 -0.52 12.69
C GLU A 8 -1.30 -1.94 12.81
N ALA A 9 -2.53 -2.18 12.37
CA ALA A 9 -3.13 -3.51 12.39
C ALA A 9 -2.30 -4.57 11.65
N GLU A 10 -1.67 -4.23 10.52
CA GLU A 10 -0.77 -5.16 9.82
C GLU A 10 0.47 -5.55 10.63
N THR A 11 0.99 -4.66 11.49
CA THR A 11 2.13 -5.00 12.39
C THR A 11 1.79 -6.07 13.42
N HIS A 12 0.50 -6.40 13.60
CA HIS A 12 0.06 -7.46 14.51
C HIS A 12 -0.28 -8.77 13.82
N ARG A 13 -0.67 -8.75 12.54
CA ARG A 13 -1.27 -9.91 11.87
C ARG A 13 -0.53 -10.40 10.64
N ASN A 14 0.22 -9.53 9.96
CA ASN A 14 0.93 -9.89 8.75
C ASN A 14 2.36 -10.31 9.11
N VAL A 15 2.70 -11.58 8.84
CA VAL A 15 4.01 -12.15 9.21
C VAL A 15 5.17 -11.44 8.52
N GLU A 16 4.99 -10.99 7.27
CA GLU A 16 6.00 -10.26 6.52
C GLU A 16 6.25 -8.89 7.14
N VAL A 17 5.17 -8.20 7.55
CA VAL A 17 5.26 -6.91 8.23
C VAL A 17 5.94 -7.07 9.59
N ILE A 18 5.57 -8.08 10.37
CA ILE A 18 6.22 -8.39 11.65
C ILE A 18 7.72 -8.63 11.46
N TRP A 19 8.09 -9.40 10.42
CA TRP A 19 9.48 -9.68 10.09
C TRP A 19 10.25 -8.41 9.70
N LEU A 20 9.67 -7.58 8.81
CA LEU A 20 10.26 -6.30 8.39
C LEU A 20 10.49 -5.35 9.57
N PHE A 21 9.52 -5.29 10.49
CA PHE A 21 9.62 -4.47 11.71
C PHE A 21 10.45 -5.13 12.82
N ARG A 22 11.00 -6.34 12.61
CA ARG A 22 11.75 -7.11 13.63
C ARG A 22 10.95 -7.28 14.93
N GLY A 23 9.65 -7.48 14.81
CA GLY A 23 8.73 -7.63 15.94
C GLY A 23 8.24 -6.33 16.58
N LEU A 24 8.70 -5.15 16.11
CA LEU A 24 8.19 -3.87 16.57
C LEU A 24 6.72 -3.66 16.13
N LYS A 25 5.91 -3.10 17.03
CA LYS A 25 4.49 -2.83 16.82
C LYS A 25 4.19 -1.34 17.08
N PRO A 26 4.64 -0.44 16.19
CA PRO A 26 4.40 0.99 16.35
C PRO A 26 2.91 1.31 16.24
N ASP A 27 2.44 2.22 17.09
CA ASP A 27 1.05 2.67 17.05
C ASP A 27 0.76 3.54 15.80
N PHE A 28 -0.52 3.78 15.52
CA PHE A 28 -0.91 4.56 14.35
C PHE A 28 -0.32 5.99 14.35
N LYS A 29 -0.03 6.56 15.53
CA LYS A 29 0.49 7.92 15.68
C LYS A 29 1.96 7.97 15.27
N THR A 30 2.76 7.04 15.77
CA THR A 30 4.16 6.83 15.41
C THR A 30 4.30 6.64 13.89
N ILE A 31 3.46 5.80 13.29
CA ILE A 31 3.44 5.59 11.83
C ILE A 31 3.05 6.88 11.09
N ALA A 32 2.06 7.62 11.58
CA ALA A 32 1.62 8.87 10.96
C ALA A 32 2.71 9.95 11.03
N ASP A 33 3.38 10.08 12.15
CA ASP A 33 4.46 11.03 12.38
C ASP A 33 5.67 10.69 11.49
N PHE A 34 6.11 9.44 11.48
CA PHE A 34 7.17 8.98 10.57
C PHE A 34 6.89 9.31 9.10
N ARG A 35 5.66 9.08 8.64
CA ARG A 35 5.25 9.38 7.25
C ARG A 35 5.18 10.86 6.95
N ARG A 36 4.85 11.69 7.94
CA ARG A 36 4.82 13.15 7.78
C ARG A 36 6.24 13.66 7.63
N ASP A 37 7.13 13.21 8.50
CA ASP A 37 8.50 13.71 8.59
C ASP A 37 9.36 13.22 7.40
N ASN A 38 9.07 12.03 6.87
CA ASN A 38 9.79 11.43 5.73
C ASN A 38 9.05 11.55 4.38
N ARG A 39 8.05 12.43 4.28
CA ARG A 39 7.19 12.52 3.09
C ARG A 39 7.96 12.71 1.78
N ALA A 40 9.04 13.52 1.80
CA ALA A 40 9.85 13.81 0.62
C ALA A 40 10.59 12.56 0.10
N ALA A 41 11.10 11.72 1.01
CA ALA A 41 11.83 10.48 0.67
C ALA A 41 10.88 9.33 0.31
N LEU A 42 9.71 9.24 0.95
CA LEU A 42 8.76 8.17 0.70
C LEU A 42 8.15 8.21 -0.71
N ARG A 43 7.94 9.41 -1.28
CA ARG A 43 7.39 9.57 -2.64
C ARG A 43 8.21 8.87 -3.73
N PRO A 44 9.52 9.15 -3.90
CA PRO A 44 10.31 8.49 -4.93
C PRO A 44 10.47 6.98 -4.66
N VAL A 45 10.61 6.57 -3.40
CA VAL A 45 10.73 5.14 -3.04
C VAL A 45 9.47 4.37 -3.41
N LEU A 46 8.29 4.86 -3.04
CA LEU A 46 7.02 4.22 -3.40
C LEU A 46 6.81 4.20 -4.91
N ARG A 47 7.25 5.24 -5.63
CA ARG A 47 7.20 5.26 -7.11
C ARG A 47 8.10 4.19 -7.71
N ALA A 48 9.34 4.06 -7.24
CA ALA A 48 10.27 3.03 -7.70
C ALA A 48 9.74 1.62 -7.40
N PHE A 49 9.16 1.42 -6.21
CA PHE A 49 8.52 0.16 -5.84
C PHE A 49 7.36 -0.21 -6.78
N VAL A 50 6.49 0.75 -7.12
CA VAL A 50 5.40 0.52 -8.10
C VAL A 50 5.97 0.22 -9.49
N VAL A 51 7.05 0.87 -9.92
CA VAL A 51 7.68 0.54 -11.20
C VAL A 51 8.23 -0.90 -11.17
N LEU A 52 8.90 -1.29 -10.09
CA LEU A 52 9.42 -2.65 -9.90
C LEU A 52 8.30 -3.70 -9.94
N CYS A 53 7.20 -3.48 -9.21
CA CYS A 53 6.07 -4.40 -9.22
C CYS A 53 5.41 -4.51 -10.61
N ARG A 54 5.44 -3.45 -11.44
CA ARG A 54 5.00 -3.52 -12.85
C ARG A 54 5.96 -4.33 -13.71
N GLN A 55 7.26 -4.16 -13.52
CA GLN A 55 8.29 -4.91 -14.27
C GLN A 55 8.24 -6.41 -13.95
N LEU A 56 7.87 -6.75 -12.71
CA LEU A 56 7.74 -8.13 -12.24
C LEU A 56 6.35 -8.73 -12.52
N ASP A 57 5.46 -8.02 -13.24
CA ASP A 57 4.07 -8.41 -13.51
C ASP A 57 3.27 -8.79 -12.24
N LEU A 58 3.64 -8.20 -11.08
CA LEU A 58 3.03 -8.48 -9.78
C LEU A 58 1.71 -7.72 -9.57
N PHE A 59 1.41 -6.74 -10.42
CA PHE A 59 0.07 -6.17 -10.50
C PHE A 59 -0.76 -7.04 -11.43
N GLY A 60 -1.51 -7.99 -10.85
CA GLY A 60 -2.54 -8.72 -11.58
C GLY A 60 -3.43 -7.73 -12.36
N ARG A 61 -3.80 -8.12 -13.59
CA ARG A 61 -4.64 -7.37 -14.56
C ARG A 61 -5.87 -6.65 -13.99
N GLU A 62 -6.28 -6.96 -12.77
CA GLU A 62 -7.42 -6.41 -12.05
C GLU A 62 -7.18 -5.00 -11.45
N LEU A 63 -5.95 -4.65 -11.06
CA LEU A 63 -5.69 -3.34 -10.44
C LEU A 63 -5.61 -2.20 -11.46
N LEU A 64 -5.31 -2.52 -12.72
CA LEU A 64 -5.26 -1.53 -13.81
C LEU A 64 -6.67 -1.10 -14.28
N ALA A 65 -7.70 -1.93 -14.03
CA ALA A 65 -9.08 -1.63 -14.41
C ALA A 65 -9.75 -0.58 -13.50
N VAL A 66 -9.13 -0.21 -12.37
CA VAL A 66 -9.74 0.73 -11.42
C VAL A 66 -9.45 2.19 -11.75
N ASP A 67 -8.33 2.50 -12.42
CA ASP A 67 -7.89 3.89 -12.66
C ASP A 67 -8.12 4.39 -14.10
N GLY A 68 -8.92 3.67 -14.88
CA GLY A 68 -9.25 4.06 -16.24
C GLY A 68 -10.56 3.46 -16.70
N THR A 69 -11.63 4.27 -16.61
CA THR A 69 -12.95 4.06 -17.25
C THR A 69 -14.01 3.35 -16.40
N ARG A 70 -15.07 4.10 -16.07
CA ARG A 70 -16.38 3.53 -15.69
C ARG A 70 -16.93 2.82 -16.92
N ILE A 71 -16.94 1.48 -16.93
CA ILE A 71 -17.76 0.72 -17.88
C ILE A 71 -19.08 0.39 -17.19
N LYS A 72 -20.17 0.98 -17.69
CA LYS A 72 -21.52 0.53 -17.38
C LYS A 72 -21.63 -0.90 -17.92
N CYS A 73 -21.94 -1.86 -17.05
CA CYS A 73 -22.38 -3.17 -17.51
C CYS A 73 -23.78 -2.97 -18.10
N GLY A 74 -23.85 -2.90 -19.42
CA GLY A 74 -25.06 -3.05 -20.19
C GLY A 74 -25.01 -4.37 -20.93
N GLN A 75 -26.05 -5.18 -20.73
CA GLN A 75 -26.47 -6.36 -21.50
C GLN A 75 -25.88 -7.72 -21.08
N GLN A 76 -26.74 -8.52 -20.45
CA GLN A 76 -27.18 -9.89 -20.79
C GLN A 76 -27.79 -10.48 -19.48
N GLN A 77 -29.08 -10.81 -19.35
CA GLN A 77 -30.13 -11.28 -20.26
C GLN A 77 -31.50 -10.80 -19.75
#